data_AF-A0A9E1UVC4-F1
#
_entry.id   AF-A0A9E1UVC4-F1
#
_cell.length_a   1.000
_cell.length_b   1.000
_cell.length_c   1.000
_cell.angle_alpha   90.00
_cell.angle_beta   90.00
_cell.angle_gamma   90.00
#
_symmetry.space_group_name_H-M   'P 1'
#
loop_
_entity.id
_entity.type
_entity.pdbx_description
1 polymer ?
#
loop_
_entity_poly.entity_id
_entity_poly.type
_entity_poly.pdbx_seq_one_letter_code
_entity_poly.pdbx_strand_id
1 'polypeptide(L)'
;MIILTETGVLGLKAAGDVAPQPLWEGIAVCAAELRDGFVAISADGKLIVGRGGTLRSFDTGLPSLPTSLLVLAEDPLDLLIGTEPPYLFHWSETAGLRRNESFAALACRDTWTTPWGGPAAVRSLASPDGRAVYADIHVGSIMWSLDGGTT
;
A
#
# COMPACT_ATOMS: atom_id res chain seq x y z
N MET A 1 -5.38 14.62 -3.15
CA MET A 1 -6.17 13.39 -3.41
C MET A 1 -5.58 12.69 -4.62
N ILE A 2 -5.67 11.37 -4.70
CA ILE A 2 -5.31 10.60 -5.90
C ILE A 2 -6.50 9.78 -6.41
N ILE A 3 -6.49 9.48 -7.71
CA ILE A 3 -7.45 8.64 -8.40
C ILE A 3 -6.66 7.62 -9.20
N LEU A 4 -6.94 6.34 -8.98
CA LEU A 4 -6.36 5.25 -9.78
C LEU A 4 -7.29 5.00 -10.97
N THR A 5 -6.71 4.82 -12.15
CA THR A 5 -7.41 4.48 -13.39
C THR A 5 -6.75 3.27 -14.04
N GLU A 6 -7.39 2.72 -15.08
CA GLU A 6 -6.78 1.66 -15.90
C GLU A 6 -5.49 2.09 -16.60
N THR A 7 -5.27 3.40 -16.72
CA THR A 7 -4.17 4.02 -17.48
C THR A 7 -3.20 4.83 -16.61
N GLY A 8 -3.35 4.81 -15.29
CA GLY A 8 -2.36 5.40 -14.39
C GLY A 8 -2.93 5.93 -13.07
N VAL A 9 -2.26 6.94 -12.54
CA VAL A 9 -2.63 7.62 -11.30
C VAL A 9 -2.73 9.11 -11.56
N LEU A 10 -3.90 9.68 -11.26
CA LEU A 10 -4.17 11.10 -11.35
C LEU A 10 -4.10 11.72 -9.95
N GLY A 11 -3.57 12.93 -9.87
CA GLY A 11 -3.50 13.75 -8.66
C GLY A 11 -4.43 14.95 -8.77
N LEU A 12 -5.10 15.27 -7.67
CA LEU A 12 -5.84 16.50 -7.50
C LEU A 12 -5.23 17.29 -6.33
N LYS A 13 -4.70 18.48 -6.64
CA LYS A 13 -4.23 19.43 -5.62
C LYS A 13 -5.44 20.11 -4.98
N ALA A 14 -5.39 20.32 -3.66
CA ALA A 14 -6.48 21.01 -2.98
C ALA A 14 -6.46 22.52 -3.33
N ALA A 15 -7.63 23.04 -3.70
CA ALA A 15 -7.93 24.45 -4.01
C ALA A 15 -7.16 25.05 -5.20
N GLY A 16 -7.70 24.88 -6.42
CA GLY A 16 -7.32 25.67 -7.60
C GLY A 16 -7.40 24.92 -8.93
N ASP A 17 -7.14 23.61 -8.91
CA ASP A 17 -7.18 22.80 -10.12
C ASP A 17 -8.63 22.42 -10.46
N VAL A 18 -9.06 22.74 -11.69
CA VAL A 18 -10.40 22.38 -12.21
C VAL A 18 -10.42 20.92 -12.69
N ALA A 19 -9.27 20.31 -12.94
CA ALA A 19 -9.15 18.94 -13.45
C ALA A 19 -7.95 18.19 -12.82
N PRO A 20 -8.10 16.89 -12.51
CA PRO A 20 -6.99 16.03 -12.10
C PRO A 20 -5.86 16.01 -13.14
N GLN A 21 -4.61 16.01 -12.68
CA GLN A 21 -3.42 15.94 -13.52
C GLN A 21 -2.75 14.57 -13.39
N PRO A 22 -2.13 14.02 -14.45
CA PRO A 22 -1.40 12.77 -14.34
C PRO A 22 -0.21 12.92 -13.38
N LEU A 23 -0.14 12.02 -12.38
CA LEU A 23 1.04 11.83 -11.54
C LEU A 23 1.95 10.73 -12.11
N TRP A 24 1.35 9.72 -12.74
CA TRP A 24 2.02 8.62 -13.40
C TRP A 24 1.10 8.00 -14.44
N GLU A 25 1.67 7.57 -15.56
CA GLU A 25 0.96 6.91 -16.66
C GLU A 25 1.50 5.48 -16.84
N GLY A 26 0.57 4.55 -17.02
CA GLY A 26 0.88 3.14 -17.22
C GLY A 26 -0.30 2.26 -16.86
N ILE A 27 -0.17 0.96 -17.10
CA ILE A 27 -1.27 0.01 -16.92
C ILE A 27 -1.08 -0.83 -15.65
N ALA A 28 -2.11 -1.61 -15.32
CA ALA A 28 -2.07 -2.58 -14.21
C ALA A 28 -1.74 -1.96 -12.84
N VAL A 29 -2.24 -0.75 -12.58
CA VAL A 29 -2.19 -0.13 -11.25
C VAL A 29 -3.10 -0.90 -10.31
N CYS A 30 -2.57 -1.32 -9.16
CA CYS A 30 -3.32 -2.11 -8.18
C CYS A 30 -3.44 -1.42 -6.82
N ALA A 31 -2.48 -0.58 -6.45
CA ALA A 31 -2.54 0.21 -5.23
C ALA A 31 -1.73 1.50 -5.39
N ALA A 32 -2.12 2.57 -4.69
CA ALA A 32 -1.32 3.77 -4.59
C ALA A 32 -1.63 4.53 -3.31
N GLU A 33 -0.68 5.35 -2.89
CA GLU A 33 -0.77 6.21 -1.73
C GLU A 33 -0.15 7.57 -2.05
N LEU A 34 -0.73 8.62 -1.47
CA LEU A 34 -0.20 9.97 -1.51
C LEU A 34 -0.06 10.51 -0.09
N ARG A 35 1.17 10.86 0.30
CA ARG A 35 1.49 11.44 1.60
C ARG A 35 2.35 12.68 1.41
N ASP A 36 1.85 13.85 1.81
CA ASP A 36 2.57 15.14 1.74
C ASP A 36 3.27 15.44 0.40
N GLY A 37 2.64 15.01 -0.71
CA GLY A 37 3.15 15.19 -2.07
C GLY A 37 4.11 14.10 -2.56
N PHE A 38 4.50 13.16 -1.71
CA PHE A 38 5.14 11.91 -2.08
C PHE A 38 4.09 10.89 -2.52
N VAL A 39 4.31 10.27 -3.68
CA VAL A 39 3.44 9.23 -4.22
C VAL A 39 4.17 7.89 -4.18
N ALA A 40 3.45 6.84 -3.78
CA ALA A 40 3.84 5.45 -3.98
C ALA A 40 2.76 4.74 -4.80
N ILE A 41 3.17 3.96 -5.81
CA ILE A 41 2.28 3.31 -6.77
C ILE A 41 2.78 1.89 -6.96
N SER A 42 1.90 0.91 -6.82
CA SER A 42 2.15 -0.46 -7.24
C SER A 42 1.50 -0.68 -8.59
N ALA A 43 2.31 -0.97 -9.61
CA ALA A 43 1.86 -1.25 -10.96
C ALA A 43 2.80 -2.24 -11.66
N ASP A 44 2.25 -3.22 -12.38
CA ASP A 44 3.01 -4.18 -13.18
C ASP A 44 4.19 -4.84 -12.42
N GLY A 45 3.95 -5.27 -11.18
CA GLY A 45 4.97 -5.89 -10.31
C GLY A 45 6.03 -4.93 -9.75
N LYS A 46 5.93 -3.64 -10.05
CA LYS A 46 6.87 -2.60 -9.63
C LYS A 46 6.27 -1.66 -8.60
N LEU A 47 7.14 -1.11 -7.78
CA LEU A 47 6.87 0.00 -6.89
C LEU A 47 7.47 1.26 -7.52
N ILE A 48 6.60 2.19 -7.91
CA ILE A 48 6.97 3.50 -8.44
C ILE A 48 6.76 4.53 -7.33
N VAL A 49 7.80 5.31 -7.03
CA VAL A 49 7.77 6.29 -5.95
C VAL A 49 8.41 7.61 -6.34
N GLY A 50 7.97 8.69 -5.70
CA GLY A 50 8.70 9.94 -5.75
C GLY A 50 7.84 11.17 -5.51
N ARG A 51 8.39 12.33 -5.87
CA ARG A 51 7.79 13.64 -5.60
C ARG A 51 7.99 14.57 -6.78
N GLY A 52 6.99 15.41 -7.06
CA GLY A 52 7.12 16.51 -8.03
C GLY A 52 7.53 16.08 -9.44
N GLY A 53 7.09 14.89 -9.87
CA GLY A 53 7.40 14.34 -11.20
C GLY A 53 8.74 13.60 -11.32
N THR A 54 9.57 13.60 -10.28
CA THR A 54 10.77 12.75 -10.25
C THR A 54 10.39 11.41 -9.64
N LEU A 55 10.30 10.38 -10.48
CA LEU A 55 9.89 9.03 -10.07
C LEU A 55 11.03 8.03 -10.21
N ARG A 56 11.13 7.12 -9.25
CA ARG A 56 12.00 5.94 -9.25
C ARG A 56 11.14 4.70 -9.28
N SER A 57 11.63 3.62 -9.88
CA SER A 57 10.92 2.33 -9.91
C SER A 57 11.79 1.23 -9.32
N PHE A 58 11.18 0.35 -8.54
CA PHE A 58 11.81 -0.81 -7.94
C PHE A 58 11.00 -2.08 -8.24
N ASP A 59 11.67 -3.21 -8.43
CA ASP A 59 10.98 -4.49 -8.45
C ASP A 59 10.53 -4.84 -7.03
N THR A 60 9.26 -5.17 -6.87
CA THR A 60 8.70 -5.45 -5.53
C THR A 60 9.05 -6.85 -5.02
N GLY A 61 9.16 -7.82 -5.93
CA GLY A 61 9.29 -9.24 -5.58
C GLY A 61 8.05 -9.81 -4.89
N LEU A 62 6.90 -9.11 -4.95
CA LEU A 62 5.69 -9.54 -4.25
C LEU A 62 5.11 -10.82 -4.87
N PRO A 63 4.74 -11.81 -4.04
CA PRO A 63 4.19 -13.08 -4.54
C PRO A 63 2.70 -12.98 -4.90
N SER A 64 2.05 -11.86 -4.59
CA SER A 64 0.59 -11.68 -4.68
C SER A 64 0.24 -10.23 -4.99
N LEU A 65 -0.99 -10.01 -5.46
CA LEU A 65 -1.46 -8.69 -5.88
C LEU A 65 -1.52 -7.73 -4.68
N PRO A 66 -0.85 -6.56 -4.77
CA PRO A 66 -0.97 -5.50 -3.77
C PRO A 66 -2.35 -4.85 -3.82
N THR A 67 -2.94 -4.62 -2.66
CA THR A 67 -4.26 -4.00 -2.50
C THR A 67 -4.21 -2.70 -1.69
N SER A 68 -3.13 -2.47 -0.95
CA SER A 68 -2.91 -1.22 -0.20
C SER A 68 -1.42 -0.97 0.01
N LEU A 69 -1.05 0.31 0.13
CA LEU A 69 0.29 0.78 0.45
C LEU A 69 0.20 1.75 1.64
N LEU A 70 1.25 1.77 2.47
CA LEU A 70 1.48 2.75 3.52
C LEU A 70 2.97 3.11 3.58
N VAL A 71 3.32 4.34 3.27
CA VAL A 71 4.68 4.90 3.31
C VAL A 71 4.99 5.28 4.76
N LEU A 72 5.89 4.53 5.37
CA LEU A 72 6.38 4.78 6.74
C LEU A 72 7.51 5.82 6.74
N ALA A 73 8.40 5.75 5.74
CA ALA A 73 9.50 6.70 5.55
C ALA A 73 9.79 6.90 4.06
N GLU A 74 10.18 8.13 3.68
CA GLU A 74 10.57 8.47 2.29
C GLU A 74 12.06 8.26 2.02
N ASP A 75 12.91 8.43 3.04
CA ASP A 75 14.37 8.31 2.94
C ASP A 75 15.00 7.87 4.29
N PRO A 76 15.55 6.63 4.37
CA PRO A 76 15.44 5.59 3.36
C PRO A 76 13.97 5.18 3.18
N LEU A 77 13.61 4.79 1.97
CA LEU A 77 12.23 4.41 1.65
C LEU A 77 11.84 3.13 2.41
N ASP A 78 10.72 3.20 3.12
CA ASP A 78 10.13 2.11 3.90
C ASP A 78 8.60 2.13 3.74
N LEU A 79 8.02 0.99 3.39
CA LEU A 79 6.60 0.82 3.15
C LEU A 79 6.06 -0.45 3.77
N LEU A 80 4.80 -0.35 4.18
CA LEU A 80 3.92 -1.48 4.39
C LEU A 80 3.05 -1.71 3.16
N ILE A 81 2.89 -2.99 2.80
CA ILE A 81 2.15 -3.42 1.63
C ILE A 81 1.15 -4.49 2.04
N GLY A 82 -0.13 -4.20 1.86
CA GLY A 82 -1.22 -5.16 2.03
C GLY A 82 -1.54 -5.85 0.72
N THR A 83 -1.93 -7.13 0.77
CA THR A 83 -2.22 -7.94 -0.42
C THR A 83 -3.56 -8.68 -0.36
N GLU A 84 -3.90 -9.32 -1.48
CA GLU A 84 -4.87 -10.42 -1.60
C GLU A 84 -4.14 -11.69 -2.10
N PRO A 85 -4.12 -12.83 -1.36
CA PRO A 85 -4.69 -13.08 -0.02
C PRO A 85 -4.14 -12.16 1.07
N PRO A 86 -4.73 -12.10 2.29
CA PRO A 86 -4.57 -10.97 3.20
C PRO A 86 -3.24 -11.06 3.93
N TYR A 87 -2.13 -10.78 3.27
CA TYR A 87 -0.80 -10.73 3.89
C TYR A 87 -0.35 -9.28 4.01
N LEU A 88 0.57 -9.06 4.94
CA LEU A 88 1.23 -7.79 5.14
C LEU A 88 2.73 -8.01 4.90
N PHE A 89 3.33 -7.14 4.10
CA PHE A 89 4.75 -7.14 3.81
C PHE A 89 5.35 -5.80 4.18
N HIS A 90 6.58 -5.83 4.66
CA HIS A 90 7.48 -4.69 4.74
C HIS A 90 8.35 -4.67 3.49
N TRP A 91 8.51 -3.51 2.87
CA TRP A 91 9.46 -3.31 1.80
C TRP A 91 10.33 -2.11 2.14
N SER A 92 11.65 -2.25 2.02
CA SER A 92 12.57 -1.13 2.20
C SER A 92 13.70 -1.18 1.17
N GLU A 93 14.28 -0.02 0.85
CA GLU A 93 15.44 0.05 -0.06
C GLU A 93 16.66 -0.74 0.48
N THR A 94 16.79 -0.87 1.80
CA THR A 94 17.96 -1.49 2.45
C THR A 94 17.82 -3.00 2.65
N ALA A 95 16.61 -3.50 2.88
CA ALA A 95 16.36 -4.91 3.20
C ALA A 95 15.49 -5.64 2.16
N GLY A 96 14.96 -4.93 1.16
CA GLY A 96 14.01 -5.47 0.20
C GLY A 96 12.69 -5.88 0.86
N LEU A 97 12.02 -6.86 0.24
CA LEU A 97 10.72 -7.37 0.68
C LEU A 97 10.86 -8.39 1.82
N ARG A 98 10.08 -8.21 2.88
CA ARG A 98 9.94 -9.15 3.99
C ARG A 98 8.47 -9.33 4.34
N ARG A 99 8.04 -10.57 4.53
CA ARG A 99 6.70 -10.85 5.04
C ARG A 99 6.64 -10.50 6.53
N ASN A 100 5.52 -9.93 6.97
CA ASN A 100 5.27 -9.74 8.39
C ASN A 100 4.75 -11.07 8.98
N GLU A 101 5.60 -11.74 9.76
CA GLU A 101 5.27 -13.03 10.38
C GLU A 101 4.33 -12.89 11.59
N SER A 102 4.39 -11.79 12.34
CA SER A 102 3.47 -11.52 13.46
C SER A 102 2.03 -11.45 12.98
N PHE A 103 1.80 -10.74 11.86
CA PHE A 103 0.52 -10.62 11.19
C PHE A 103 0.07 -11.95 10.56
N ALA A 104 1.02 -12.72 10.01
CA ALA A 104 0.72 -14.05 9.48
C ALA A 104 0.31 -15.05 10.58
N ALA A 105 0.81 -14.86 11.81
CA ALA A 105 0.56 -15.73 12.96
C ALA A 105 -0.70 -15.37 13.78
N LEU A 106 -1.46 -14.35 13.37
CA LEU A 106 -2.69 -13.94 14.06
C LEU A 106 -3.70 -15.09 14.11
N ALA A 107 -4.10 -15.50 15.32
CA ALA A 107 -5.06 -16.58 15.50
C ALA A 107 -6.43 -16.31 14.86
N CYS A 108 -6.83 -15.03 14.76
CA CYS A 108 -8.08 -14.64 14.10
C CYS A 108 -8.03 -14.76 12.57
N ARG A 109 -6.85 -14.96 11.97
CA ARG A 109 -6.67 -15.07 10.52
C ARG A 109 -7.52 -16.18 9.90
N ASP A 110 -7.65 -17.30 10.60
CA ASP A 110 -8.44 -18.46 10.14
C ASP A 110 -9.94 -18.16 10.04
N THR A 111 -10.40 -17.07 10.67
CA THR A 111 -11.79 -16.61 10.58
C THR A 111 -12.04 -15.67 9.40
N TRP A 112 -10.99 -15.22 8.70
CA TRP A 112 -11.11 -14.28 7.59
C TRP A 112 -11.59 -14.97 6.32
N THR A 113 -12.89 -15.22 6.28
CA THR A 113 -13.57 -15.89 5.18
C THR A 113 -14.53 -14.94 4.51
N THR A 114 -14.60 -15.00 3.18
CA THR A 114 -15.57 -14.20 2.42
C THR A 114 -16.82 -15.04 2.15
N PRO A 115 -18.03 -14.45 2.22
CA PRO A 115 -19.26 -15.18 1.93
C PRO A 115 -19.35 -15.71 0.49
N TRP A 116 -18.55 -15.16 -0.42
CA TRP A 116 -18.53 -15.44 -1.86
C TRP A 116 -17.35 -16.32 -2.29
N GLY A 117 -16.52 -16.80 -1.34
CA GLY A 117 -15.49 -17.82 -1.58
C GLY A 117 -14.13 -17.31 -2.08
N GLY A 118 -13.98 -16.00 -2.30
CA GLY A 118 -12.68 -15.38 -2.57
C GLY A 118 -11.80 -15.26 -1.30
N PRO A 119 -10.49 -15.06 -1.43
CA PRO A 119 -9.64 -14.80 -0.28
C PRO A 119 -9.97 -13.44 0.33
N ALA A 120 -9.74 -13.30 1.64
CA ALA A 120 -9.72 -11.98 2.27
C ALA A 120 -8.56 -11.12 1.73
N ALA A 121 -8.61 -9.80 1.91
CA ALA A 121 -7.51 -8.89 1.54
C ALA A 121 -7.27 -7.84 2.61
N VAL A 122 -6.04 -7.32 2.66
CA VAL A 122 -5.71 -6.11 3.43
C VAL A 122 -6.09 -4.90 2.58
N ARG A 123 -7.29 -4.36 2.80
CA ARG A 123 -7.91 -3.40 1.90
C ARG A 123 -7.43 -1.97 2.10
N SER A 124 -7.03 -1.63 3.31
CA SER A 124 -6.46 -0.33 3.59
C SER A 124 -5.48 -0.40 4.75
N LEU A 125 -4.53 0.53 4.71
CA LEU A 125 -3.54 0.75 5.74
C LEU A 125 -3.60 2.23 6.13
N ALA A 126 -3.41 2.52 7.41
CA ALA A 126 -3.36 3.90 7.90
C ALA A 126 -2.35 4.02 9.03
N SER A 127 -1.62 5.12 9.05
CA SER A 127 -0.80 5.52 10.20
C SER A 127 -1.01 7.00 10.51
N PRO A 128 -1.81 7.34 11.53
CA PRO A 128 -2.14 8.73 11.84
C PRO A 128 -0.96 9.50 12.43
N ASP A 129 -0.03 8.83 13.13
CA ASP A 129 1.10 9.44 13.83
C ASP A 129 2.47 8.95 13.33
N GLY A 130 2.48 8.13 12.27
CA GLY A 130 3.69 7.51 11.72
C GLY A 130 4.27 6.37 12.58
N ARG A 131 3.59 5.93 13.64
CA ARG A 131 4.02 4.83 14.52
C ARG A 131 2.96 3.76 14.68
N ALA A 132 1.75 4.18 15.05
CA ALA A 132 0.60 3.30 15.08
C ALA A 132 0.20 2.98 13.64
N VAL A 133 0.02 1.69 13.34
CA VAL A 133 -0.47 1.23 12.05
C VAL A 133 -1.78 0.50 12.26
N TYR A 134 -2.75 0.76 11.39
CA TYR A 134 -4.02 0.05 11.33
C TYR A 134 -4.15 -0.63 9.96
N ALA A 135 -4.54 -1.89 9.97
CA ALA A 135 -4.77 -2.70 8.78
C ALA A 135 -6.22 -3.19 8.76
N ASP A 136 -6.99 -2.70 7.79
CA ASP A 136 -8.35 -3.15 7.53
C ASP A 136 -8.32 -4.43 6.70
N ILE A 137 -8.96 -5.47 7.22
CA ILE A 137 -9.19 -6.72 6.50
C ILE A 137 -10.61 -6.67 5.96
N HIS A 138 -10.77 -6.92 4.66
CA HIS A 138 -12.03 -6.68 3.94
C HIS A 138 -13.25 -7.51 4.36
N VAL A 139 -13.14 -8.26 5.47
CA VAL A 139 -14.16 -9.08 6.12
C VAL A 139 -14.50 -8.60 7.53
N GLY A 140 -14.14 -7.36 7.89
CA GLY A 140 -14.61 -6.67 9.10
C GLY A 140 -13.68 -6.76 10.32
N SER A 141 -12.41 -7.12 10.12
CA SER A 141 -11.38 -7.10 11.17
C SER A 141 -10.45 -5.91 10.95
N ILE A 142 -10.06 -5.21 12.03
CA ILE A 142 -9.03 -4.17 12.00
C ILE A 142 -7.90 -4.61 12.93
N MET A 143 -6.75 -4.93 12.34
CA MET A 143 -5.53 -5.21 13.11
C MET A 143 -4.80 -3.89 13.34
N TRP A 144 -4.03 -3.82 14.41
CA TRP A 144 -3.26 -2.64 14.73
C TRP A 144 -1.91 -3.02 15.33
N SER A 145 -0.97 -2.10 15.21
CA SER A 145 0.40 -2.22 15.68
C SER A 145 0.88 -0.88 16.22
N LEU A 146 1.79 -0.89 17.19
CA LEU A 146 2.39 0.32 17.78
C LEU A 146 3.87 0.52 17.41
N ASP A 147 4.44 -0.40 16.64
CA ASP A 147 5.87 -0.43 16.31
C ASP A 147 6.10 -0.36 14.79
N GLY A 148 5.28 0.43 14.08
CA GLY A 148 5.38 0.58 12.64
C GLY A 148 4.91 -0.66 11.87
N GLY A 149 4.02 -1.46 12.46
CA GLY A 149 3.54 -2.69 11.84
C GLY A 149 4.59 -3.78 11.85
N THR A 150 5.45 -3.87 12.87
CA THR A 150 6.39 -4.99 13.06
C THR A 150 5.69 -6.13 13.82
N THR A 151 4.94 -5.79 14.87
CA THR A 151 4.13 -6.73 15.66
C THR A 151 2.67 -6.31 15.78
#